data_AF-A0A7X9C818-F1
#
_entry.id   AF-A0A7X9C818-F1
#
_cell.length_a   1.000
_cell.length_b   1.000
_cell.length_c   1.000
_cell.angle_alpha   90.00
_cell.angle_beta   90.00
_cell.angle_gamma   90.00
#
_symmetry.space_group_name_H-M   'P 1'
#
loop_
_entity.id
_entity.type
_entity.pdbx_description
1 polymer ?
#
loop_
_entity_poly.entity_id
_entity_poly.type
_entity_poly.pdbx_seq_one_letter_code
_entity_poly.pdbx_strand_id
1 'polypeptide(L)' 'MIDGRIAAVGTDLTAPEGAEVVDADGCIVLPGLVDLHTHLREPGGEEAETVESGTRAAARGGFTAVHAMANTT' A
#
# COMPACT_ATOMS: atom_id res chain seq x y z
N MET A 1 -3.01 -14.88 -0.05
CA MET A 1 -2.87 -14.32 1.32
C MET A 1 -3.83 -15.07 2.22
N ILE A 2 -3.46 -15.38 3.46
CA ILE A 2 -4.37 -15.94 4.48
C ILE A 2 -4.22 -15.05 5.71
N ASP A 3 -5.33 -14.54 6.23
CA ASP A 3 -5.37 -13.64 7.40
C ASP A 3 -4.40 -12.44 7.29
N GLY A 4 -4.37 -11.81 6.10
CA GLY A 4 -3.50 -10.66 5.83
C GLY A 4 -2.01 -10.99 5.73
N ARG A 5 -1.62 -12.27 5.66
CA ARG A 5 -0.22 -12.72 5.58
C ARG A 5 0.06 -13.51 4.30
N ILE A 6 1.32 -13.45 3.87
CA ILE A 6 1.85 -14.30 2.79
C ILE A 6 1.90 -15.74 3.31
N ALA A 7 1.14 -16.63 2.69
CA ALA A 7 1.02 -18.03 3.12
C ALA A 7 2.11 -18.94 2.53
N ALA A 8 2.59 -18.64 1.32
CA ALA A 8 3.65 -19.37 0.64
C ALA A 8 4.34 -18.47 -0.41
N VAL A 9 5.59 -18.77 -0.72
CA VAL A 9 6.38 -18.15 -1.79
C VAL A 9 7.16 -19.26 -2.49
N GLY A 10 7.11 -19.31 -3.82
CA GLY A 10 7.76 -20.36 -4.60
C GLY A 10 7.27 -20.36 -6.04
N THR A 11 7.85 -21.24 -6.86
CA THR A 11 7.39 -21.50 -8.23
C THR A 11 6.32 -22.58 -8.25
N ASP A 12 5.48 -22.59 -9.28
CA ASP A 12 4.47 -23.63 -9.55
C ASP A 12 3.50 -23.91 -8.39
N LEU A 13 3.20 -22.89 -7.58
CA LEU A 13 2.23 -22.98 -6.49
C LEU A 13 0.81 -23.08 -7.06
N THR A 14 0.01 -24.00 -6.52
CA THR A 14 -1.41 -24.10 -6.86
C THR A 14 -2.22 -23.14 -5.98
N ALA A 15 -3.01 -22.28 -6.61
CA ALA A 15 -3.93 -21.42 -5.89
C ALA A 15 -5.01 -22.27 -5.17
N PRO A 16 -5.33 -21.99 -3.89
CA PRO A 16 -6.44 -22.62 -3.20
C PRO A 16 -7.77 -22.40 -3.94
N GLU A 17 -8.72 -23.32 -3.76
CA GLU A 17 -10.06 -23.17 -4.33
C GLU A 17 -10.71 -21.86 -3.85
N GLY A 18 -11.29 -21.10 -4.79
CA GLY A 18 -11.93 -19.81 -4.51
C GLY A 18 -10.96 -18.65 -4.25
N ALA A 19 -9.64 -18.84 -4.38
CA ALA A 19 -8.69 -17.75 -4.27
C ALA A 19 -8.84 -16.76 -5.44
N GLU A 20 -8.76 -15.47 -5.13
CA GLU A 20 -8.59 -14.43 -6.16
C GLU A 20 -7.20 -14.56 -6.78
N VAL A 21 -7.16 -14.62 -8.11
CA VAL A 21 -5.92 -14.72 -8.89
C VAL A 21 -5.69 -13.39 -9.60
N VAL A 22 -4.52 -12.80 -9.36
CA VAL A 22 -4.05 -11.60 -10.05
C VAL A 22 -2.90 -12.02 -10.97
N ASP A 23 -3.08 -11.87 -12.28
CA ASP A 23 -2.02 -12.12 -13.25
C ASP A 23 -1.02 -10.95 -13.25
N ALA A 24 0.24 -11.26 -12.95
CA ALA A 24 1.33 -10.30 -12.87
C ALA A 24 2.47 -10.67 -13.84
N ASP A 25 2.19 -11.44 -14.90
CA ASP A 25 3.19 -11.77 -15.90
C ASP A 25 3.82 -10.49 -16.50
N GLY A 26 5.13 -10.54 -16.73
CA GLY A 26 5.91 -9.37 -17.16
C GLY A 26 6.07 -8.24 -16.14
N CYS A 27 5.52 -8.35 -14.93
CA CYS A 27 5.65 -7.36 -13.87
C CYS A 27 6.69 -7.76 -12.80
N ILE A 28 7.20 -6.78 -12.05
CA ILE A 28 7.99 -7.03 -10.85
C ILE A 28 7.08 -6.86 -9.62
N VAL A 29 6.88 -7.95 -8.87
CA VAL A 29 6.14 -7.91 -7.60
C VAL A 29 7.11 -7.60 -6.47
N LEU A 30 6.97 -6.43 -5.87
CA LEU A 30 7.80 -5.95 -4.76
C LEU A 30 7.04 -6.01 -3.43
N PRO A 31 7.75 -6.09 -2.29
CA PRO A 31 7.17 -5.70 -1.01
C PRO A 31 6.64 -4.26 -1.09
N GLY A 32 5.52 -3.99 -0.43
CA GLY A 32 5.01 -2.63 -0.32
C GLY A 32 6.03 -1.69 0.34
N LEU A 33 6.20 -0.51 -0.24
CA LEU A 33 7.17 0.46 0.26
C LEU A 33 6.68 1.10 1.58
N VAL A 34 7.64 1.62 2.36
CA VAL A 34 7.39 2.37 3.59
C VAL A 34 7.97 3.77 3.44
N ASP A 35 7.10 4.79 3.48
CA ASP A 35 7.52 6.19 3.50
C ASP A 35 7.60 6.67 4.95
N LEU A 36 8.78 7.11 5.37
CA LEU A 36 9.01 7.60 6.73
C LEU A 36 8.76 9.11 6.87
N HIS A 37 8.47 9.82 5.78
CA HIS A 37 8.33 11.27 5.80
C HIS A 37 7.25 11.74 4.81
N THR A 38 6.00 11.72 5.27
CA THR A 38 4.85 12.17 4.48
C THR A 38 4.11 13.30 5.19
N HIS A 39 3.65 14.31 4.47
CA HIS A 39 2.83 15.40 5.01
C HIS A 39 1.40 15.26 4.48
N LEU A 40 0.48 14.75 5.30
CA LEU A 40 -0.93 14.52 4.90
C LEU A 40 -1.85 15.72 5.12
N ARG A 41 -1.35 16.78 5.80
CA ARG A 41 -1.98 18.10 5.99
C ARG A 41 -3.32 18.14 6.75
N GLU A 42 -4.02 17.03 6.91
CA GLU A 42 -5.19 16.91 7.76
C GLU A 42 -4.80 16.43 9.18
N PRO A 43 -5.28 17.10 10.26
CA PRO A 43 -6.20 18.25 10.26
C PRO A 43 -5.53 19.61 9.97
N GLY A 44 -6.33 20.57 9.49
CA GLY A 44 -6.03 22.01 9.46
C GLY A 44 -5.49 22.57 8.14
N GLY A 45 -5.14 21.72 7.18
CA GLY A 45 -4.65 22.09 5.85
C GLY A 45 -5.26 21.24 4.74
N GLU A 46 -6.54 20.87 4.87
CA GLU A 46 -7.26 19.98 3.97
C GLU A 46 -7.35 20.51 2.53
N GLU A 47 -7.17 21.82 2.30
CA GLU A 47 -7.06 22.41 0.97
C GLU A 47 -5.80 21.97 0.21
N ALA A 48 -4.76 21.56 0.95
CA ALA A 48 -3.50 21.08 0.38
C ALA A 48 -3.48 19.55 0.23
N GLU A 49 -3.94 18.82 1.24
CA GLU A 49 -4.05 17.35 1.20
C GLU A 49 -4.95 16.85 2.34
N THR A 50 -5.56 15.67 2.16
CA THR A 50 -6.30 14.94 3.21
C THR A 50 -5.65 13.58 3.47
N VAL A 51 -6.00 12.93 4.59
CA VAL A 51 -5.58 11.55 4.85
C VAL A 51 -6.05 10.64 3.71
N GLU A 52 -7.28 10.81 3.21
CA GLU A 52 -7.83 10.00 2.12
C GLU A 52 -7.06 10.20 0.81
N SER A 53 -6.94 11.44 0.33
CA SER A 53 -6.29 11.74 -0.95
C SER A 53 -4.80 11.39 -0.93
N GLY A 54 -4.08 11.74 0.15
CA GLY A 54 -2.66 11.47 0.30
C GLY A 54 -2.34 9.98 0.40
N THR A 55 -3.12 9.19 1.15
CA THR A 55 -2.90 7.73 1.21
C THR A 55 -3.27 7.02 -0.09
N ARG A 56 -4.27 7.51 -0.85
CA ARG A 56 -4.56 7.02 -2.20
C ARG A 56 -3.42 7.33 -3.17
N ALA A 57 -2.79 8.49 -3.07
CA ALA A 57 -1.61 8.83 -3.85
C ALA A 57 -0.42 7.91 -3.49
N ALA A 58 -0.19 7.67 -2.19
CA ALA A 58 0.84 6.74 -1.71
C ALA A 58 0.63 5.32 -2.25
N ALA A 59 -0.60 4.79 -2.19
CA ALA A 59 -0.93 3.47 -2.72
C ALA A 59 -0.66 3.36 -4.23
N ARG A 60 -1.00 4.40 -5.02
CA ARG A 60 -0.67 4.46 -6.45
C ARG A 60 0.84 4.49 -6.72
N GLY A 61 1.63 5.02 -5.79
CA GLY A 61 3.10 5.03 -5.85
C GLY A 61 3.76 3.74 -5.36
N GLY A 62 2.99 2.74 -4.90
CA GLY A 62 3.52 1.48 -4.37
C GLY A 62 3.84 1.49 -2.87
N PHE A 63 3.46 2.54 -2.15
CA PHE A 63 3.58 2.59 -0.68
C PHE A 63 2.40 1.89 -0.02
N THR A 64 2.69 1.08 0.99
CA THR A 64 1.68 0.39 1.80
C THR A 64 1.65 0.89 3.25
N ALA A 65 2.67 1.66 3.65
CA ALA A 65 2.72 2.37 4.91
C ALA A 65 3.36 3.74 4.70
N VAL A 66 2.79 4.77 5.33
CA VAL A 66 3.30 6.14 5.34
C VAL A 66 3.31 6.68 6.77
N HIS A 67 4.35 7.43 7.12
CA HIS A 67 4.46 8.10 8.41
C HIS A 67 4.11 9.59 8.25
N ALA A 68 2.96 9.96 8.80
CA ALA A 68 2.50 11.34 8.78
C ALA A 68 3.31 12.19 9.76
N MET A 69 3.92 13.26 9.26
CA MET A 69 4.67 14.23 10.06
C MET A 69 3.71 15.05 10.94
N ALA A 70 4.15 15.38 12.16
CA ALA A 70 3.31 15.97 13.22
C ALA A 70 3.07 17.48 13.11
N ASN A 71 3.28 18.08 11.93
CA ASN A 71 3.14 19.53 11.69
C ASN A 71 1.81 19.90 11.00
N THR A 72 0.74 19.21 11.39
CA THR A 72 -0.65 19.62 11.17
C THR A 72 -1.04 20.73 12.15
N THR A 73 -2.21 21.35 11.99
CA THR A 73 -2.68 22.46 12.85
C THR A 73 -4.07 22.19 13.41
#